data_AF-A0A914YDX1-F1
#
_entry.id   AF-A0A914YDX1-F1
#
_cell.length_a   1.000
_cell.length_b   1.000
_cell.length_c   1.000
_cell.angle_alpha   90.00
_cell.angle_beta   90.00
_cell.angle_gamma   90.00
#
_symmetry.space_group_name_H-M   'P 1'
#
loop_
_entity.id
_entity.type
_entity.pdbx_description
1 polymer ?
#
loop_
_entity_poly.entity_id
_entity_poly.type
_entity_poly.pdbx_seq_one_letter_code
_entity_poly.pdbx_strand_id
1 'polypeptide(L)' 'MKSSTIAIFMIFIVLVAVNIEDVNATSYSTTNVPSCNKYCSRSKAQQRACCQARGHTGLSGCLRGRMSCFG' A
#
# COMPACT_ATOMS: atom_id res chain seq x y z
N MET A 1 44.51 -19.98 -8.84
CA MET A 1 43.60 -19.50 -7.76
C MET A 1 42.89 -18.18 -8.14
N LYS A 2 42.48 -17.99 -9.41
CA LYS A 2 41.78 -16.77 -9.88
C LYS A 2 40.39 -17.05 -10.49
N SER A 3 40.14 -18.29 -10.92
CA SER A 3 38.91 -18.70 -11.62
C SER A 3 37.75 -18.97 -10.65
N SER A 4 38.04 -19.54 -9.48
CA SER A 4 37.02 -19.86 -8.46
C SER A 4 36.36 -18.61 -7.86
N THR A 5 37.10 -17.52 -7.70
CA THR A 5 36.58 -16.26 -7.13
C THR A 5 35.56 -15.59 -8.04
N ILE A 6 35.78 -15.66 -9.36
CA ILE A 6 34.89 -15.08 -10.38
C ILE A 6 33.58 -15.88 -10.44
N ALA A 7 33.67 -17.21 -10.35
CA ALA A 7 32.50 -18.08 -10.32
C ALA A 7 31.61 -17.81 -9.10
N ILE A 8 32.22 -17.64 -7.92
CA ILE A 8 31.49 -17.29 -6.69
C ILE A 8 30.80 -15.94 -6.86
N PHE A 9 31.49 -14.93 -7.39
CA PHE A 9 30.93 -13.59 -7.58
C PHE A 9 29.72 -13.59 -8.54
N MET A 10 29.78 -14.36 -9.62
CA MET A 10 28.67 -14.51 -10.57
C MET A 10 27.46 -15.19 -9.93
N ILE A 11 27.68 -16.22 -9.12
CA ILE A 11 26.61 -16.92 -8.40
C ILE A 11 25.92 -15.97 -7.41
N PHE A 12 26.68 -15.14 -6.69
CA PHE A 12 26.14 -14.11 -5.80
C PHE A 12 25.28 -13.07 -6.55
N ILE A 13 25.70 -12.62 -7.73
CA ILE A 13 24.93 -11.66 -8.53
C ILE A 13 23.59 -12.26 -8.98
N VAL A 14 23.59 -13.52 -9.45
CA VAL A 14 22.37 -14.22 -9.87
C VAL A 14 21.41 -14.44 -8.70
N LEU A 15 21.94 -14.78 -7.53
CA LEU A 15 21.15 -14.91 -6.29
C LEU A 15 20.51 -13.58 -5.88
N VAL A 16 21.24 -12.46 -5.95
CA VAL A 16 20.67 -11.13 -5.63
C VAL A 16 19.60 -10.71 -6.64
N ALA A 17 19.77 -11.03 -7.92
CA ALA A 17 18.78 -10.70 -8.96
C ALA A 17 17.44 -11.45 -8.78
N VAL A 18 17.47 -12.71 -8.31
CA VAL A 18 16.26 -13.53 -8.11
C VAL A 18 15.44 -13.10 -6.88
N ASN A 19 16.02 -12.37 -5.92
CA ASN A 19 15.33 -11.97 -4.69
C ASN A 19 14.55 -10.63 -4.78
N ILE A 20 14.42 -10.02 -5.97
CA ILE A 20 13.78 -8.70 -6.15
C ILE A 20 12.29 -8.83 -6.55
N GLU A 21 11.77 -10.02 -6.79
CA GLU A 21 10.43 -10.20 -7.37
C GLU A 21 9.34 -10.54 -6.36
N ASP A 22 9.33 -9.95 -5.18
CA ASP A 22 8.12 -9.99 -4.33
C ASP A 22 8.05 -8.84 -3.32
N VAL A 23 8.30 -7.62 -3.79
CA VAL A 23 7.61 -6.47 -3.18
C VAL A 23 6.14 -6.58 -3.57
N ASN A 24 5.43 -7.43 -2.83
CA ASN A 24 3.98 -7.51 -2.76
C ASN A 24 3.45 -6.10 -2.47
N ALA A 25 3.32 -5.30 -3.53
CA ALA A 25 2.66 -4.02 -3.52
C ALA A 25 1.18 -4.34 -3.34
N THR A 26 0.81 -4.62 -2.08
CA THR A 26 -0.56 -4.63 -1.61
C THR A 26 -1.05 -3.21 -1.87
N SER A 27 -1.52 -3.02 -3.09
CA SER A 27 -2.01 -1.76 -3.60
C SER A 27 -3.34 -1.59 -2.89
N TYR A 28 -3.31 -1.04 -1.69
CA TYR A 28 -4.52 -0.70 -0.96
C TYR A 28 -5.29 0.27 -1.85
N SER A 29 -6.29 -0.26 -2.57
CA SER A 29 -7.06 0.51 -3.52
C SER A 29 -7.83 1.57 -2.75
N THR A 30 -7.42 2.82 -2.86
CA THR A 30 -8.12 3.91 -2.19
C THR A 30 -9.30 4.33 -3.05
N THR A 31 -10.51 4.06 -2.56
CA THR A 31 -11.75 4.40 -3.24
C THR A 31 -12.31 5.69 -2.68
N ASN A 32 -12.70 6.62 -3.56
CA ASN A 32 -13.43 7.81 -3.13
C ASN A 32 -14.84 7.42 -2.67
N VAL A 33 -15.26 7.87 -1.50
CA VAL A 33 -16.59 7.60 -0.95
C VAL A 33 -17.34 8.92 -0.76
N PRO A 34 -18.09 9.40 -1.77
CA PRO A 34 -18.73 10.71 -1.74
C PRO A 34 -19.68 10.89 -0.55
N SER A 35 -20.36 9.80 -0.14
CA SER A 35 -21.27 9.80 1.01
C SER A 35 -20.57 10.09 2.34
N CYS A 36 -19.24 9.89 2.39
CA CYS A 36 -18.42 10.16 3.57
C CYS A 36 -17.74 11.55 3.55
N ASN A 37 -17.81 12.32 2.46
CA ASN A 37 -17.18 13.64 2.33
C ASN A 37 -17.60 14.61 3.45
N LYS A 38 -18.86 14.54 3.89
CA LYS A 38 -19.39 15.36 5.00
C LYS A 38 -18.70 15.11 6.35
N TYR A 39 -18.00 13.99 6.50
CA TYR A 39 -17.24 13.64 7.70
C TYR A 39 -15.77 14.08 7.63
N CYS A 40 -15.30 14.68 6.52
CA CYS A 40 -13.94 15.19 6.43
C CYS A 40 -13.62 16.24 7.51
N SER A 41 -14.60 17.04 7.92
CA SER A 41 -14.46 18.02 9.01
C SER A 41 -14.73 17.44 10.39
N ARG A 42 -15.01 16.14 10.49
CA ARG A 42 -15.29 15.42 11.74
C ARG A 42 -14.07 14.65 12.24
N SER A 43 -14.17 14.06 13.42
CA SER A 43 -13.09 13.26 14.00
C SER A 43 -12.71 12.07 13.12
N LYS A 44 -11.43 11.65 13.18
CA LYS A 44 -10.93 10.47 12.46
C LYS A 44 -11.73 9.20 12.77
N ALA A 45 -12.29 9.09 13.98
CA ALA A 45 -13.16 7.99 14.37
C ALA A 45 -14.46 7.96 13.55
N GLN A 46 -15.12 9.12 13.36
CA GLN A 46 -16.32 9.22 12.53
C GLN A 46 -16.03 8.96 11.05
N GLN A 47 -14.86 9.42 10.57
CA GLN A 47 -14.40 9.12 9.22
C GLN A 47 -14.20 7.61 9.03
N ARG A 48 -13.46 6.94 9.92
CA ARG A 48 -13.30 5.47 9.87
C ARG A 48 -14.64 4.73 9.94
N ALA A 49 -15.53 5.13 10.84
CA ALA A 49 -16.85 4.52 10.96
C ALA A 49 -17.65 4.63 9.66
N CYS A 50 -17.58 5.76 8.94
CA CYS A 50 -18.23 5.89 7.65
C CYS A 50 -17.63 4.96 6.58
N CYS A 51 -16.29 4.84 6.52
CA CYS A 51 -15.64 3.87 5.62
C CYS A 51 -16.07 2.44 5.94
N GLN A 52 -16.00 2.03 7.21
CA GLN A 52 -16.38 0.69 7.65
C GLN A 52 -17.87 0.38 7.38
N ALA A 53 -18.76 1.36 7.58
CA ALA A 53 -20.18 1.22 7.25
C ALA A 53 -20.44 1.04 5.75
N ARG A 54 -19.46 1.32 4.89
CA ARG A 54 -19.51 1.11 3.43
C ARG A 54 -18.73 -0.12 2.96
N GLY A 55 -18.25 -0.94 3.90
CA GLY A 55 -17.52 -2.17 3.60
C GLY A 55 -16.03 -1.98 3.36
N HIS A 56 -15.48 -0.80 3.66
CA HIS A 56 -14.05 -0.52 3.51
C HIS A 56 -13.24 -0.94 4.74
N THR A 57 -12.02 -1.39 4.52
CA THR A 57 -11.09 -1.86 5.58
C THR A 57 -10.62 -0.72 6.48
N GLY A 58 -10.59 0.51 5.97
CA GLY A 58 -10.21 1.68 6.77
C GLY A 58 -10.34 3.03 6.08
N LEU A 59 -9.97 4.08 6.81
CA LEU A 59 -9.84 5.44 6.28
C LEU A 59 -8.47 5.61 5.64
N SER A 60 -8.43 6.05 4.38
CA SER A 60 -7.21 6.51 3.73
C SER A 60 -6.94 7.98 4.06
N GLY A 61 -7.94 8.84 3.91
CA GLY A 61 -7.84 10.24 4.29
C GLY A 61 -8.91 11.13 3.66
N CYS A 62 -8.82 12.43 3.92
CA CYS A 62 -9.62 13.44 3.25
C CYS A 62 -8.73 14.44 2.52
N LEU A 63 -8.95 14.59 1.22
CA LEU A 63 -8.23 15.55 0.37
C LEU A 63 -9.23 16.52 -0.24
N ARG A 64 -9.09 17.83 0.02
CA ARG A 64 -10.01 18.87 -0.51
C ARG A 64 -11.50 18.57 -0.26
N GLY A 65 -11.83 18.05 0.93
CA GLY A 65 -13.21 17.67 1.28
C GLY A 65 -13.71 16.37 0.64
N ARG A 66 -12.85 15.65 -0.07
CA ARG A 66 -13.15 14.33 -0.63
C ARG A 66 -12.54 13.24 0.23
N MET A 67 -13.38 12.34 0.74
CA MET A 67 -12.95 11.25 1.58
C MET A 67 -12.63 10.01 0.75
N SER A 68 -11.47 9.42 1.03
CA SER A 68 -11.02 8.16 0.45
C SER A 68 -10.91 7.10 1.54
N CYS A 69 -11.38 5.91 1.23
CA CYS A 69 -11.34 4.74 2.10
C CYS A 69 -10.49 3.65 1.45
N PHE A 70 -9.85 2.81 2.26
CA PHE A 70 -9.15 1.63 1.75
C PHE A 70 -10.16 0.54 1.40
N GLY A 71 -10.07 0.02 0.17
CA GLY A 71 -10.75 -1.20 -0.27
C GLY A 71 -10.42 -2.37 0.62
#